data_AF-W7JLH6-F1
#
_entry.id   AF-W7JLH6-F1
#
_cell.length_a   1.000
_cell.length_b   1.000
_cell.length_c   1.000
_cell.angle_alpha   90.00
_cell.angle_beta   90.00
_cell.angle_gamma   90.00
#
_symmetry.space_group_name_H-M   'P 1'
#
loop_
_entity.id
_entity.type
_entity.pdbx_description
1 polymer ?
#
loop_
_entity_poly.entity_id
_entity_poly.type
_entity_poly.pdbx_seq_one_letter_code
_entity_poly.pdbx_strand_id
1 'polypeptide(L)'
;MYAFSSNNQINTNYSNISSELYPEEGYKTPNKTKHFYADWERLLAYNHGLYTLKNANNNNTIINRDLHSLNTENDIRNKLNLYIDRINIDNPNDTCKYLGIEEYKCLLTHSFHMNTNVSNQKCVKWFNEYIQCKWDEQKLNFGYNYIENKRHKKSKAYIAAPDYQYA
;
A
#
# COMPACT_ATOMS: atom_id res chain seq x y z
N MET A 1 24.41 4.20 1.83
CA MET A 1 24.64 2.84 1.29
C MET A 1 24.37 2.90 -0.20
N TYR A 2 25.42 2.84 -1.02
CA TYR A 2 25.29 2.85 -2.48
C TYR A 2 24.88 1.44 -2.93
N ALA A 3 23.73 1.30 -3.59
CA ALA A 3 23.36 0.07 -4.26
C ALA A 3 24.22 -0.07 -5.52
N PHE A 4 25.11 -1.06 -5.54
CA PHE A 4 25.78 -1.49 -6.76
C PHE A 4 24.75 -2.23 -7.62
N SER A 5 24.08 -1.54 -8.54
CA SER A 5 23.36 -2.21 -9.62
C SER A 5 24.39 -2.61 -10.68
N SER A 6 24.76 -3.89 -10.70
CA SER A 6 25.48 -4.44 -11.85
C SER A 6 24.50 -4.50 -13.02
N ASN A 7 24.80 -3.83 -14.13
CA ASN A 7 23.94 -3.72 -15.33
C ASN A 7 23.48 -5.05 -15.96
N ASN A 8 23.89 -6.21 -15.43
CA ASN A 8 23.46 -7.55 -15.82
C ASN A 8 22.85 -8.33 -14.64
N GLN A 9 21.66 -7.93 -14.17
CA GLN A 9 20.87 -8.81 -13.32
C GLN A 9 20.29 -9.95 -14.17
N ILE A 10 20.88 -11.14 -14.06
CA ILE A 10 20.40 -12.35 -14.75
C ILE A 10 19.05 -12.82 -14.18
N ASN A 11 18.81 -12.56 -12.89
CA ASN A 11 17.60 -12.97 -12.19
C ASN A 11 16.74 -11.73 -11.85
N THR A 12 15.60 -11.58 -12.53
CA THR A 12 14.63 -10.50 -12.30
C THR A 12 13.44 -10.95 -11.45
N ASN A 13 13.53 -12.10 -10.79
CA ASN A 13 12.48 -12.59 -9.90
C ASN A 13 12.31 -11.66 -8.71
N TYR A 14 11.10 -11.67 -8.15
CA TYR A 14 10.73 -10.84 -7.01
C TYR A 14 11.70 -10.98 -5.82
N SER A 15 12.16 -12.20 -5.52
CA SER A 15 13.13 -12.43 -4.43
C SER A 15 14.44 -11.66 -4.63
N ASN A 16 14.97 -11.61 -5.85
CA ASN A 16 16.22 -10.91 -6.12
C ASN A 16 16.05 -9.39 -6.07
N ILE A 17 14.96 -8.86 -6.65
CA ILE A 17 14.68 -7.41 -6.63
C ILE A 17 14.36 -6.92 -5.21
N SER A 18 13.57 -7.69 -4.47
CA SER A 18 13.12 -7.29 -3.14
C SER A 18 14.24 -7.35 -2.09
N SER A 19 15.18 -8.28 -2.23
CA SER A 19 16.37 -8.38 -1.36
C SER A 19 17.37 -7.24 -1.55
N GLU A 20 17.43 -6.61 -2.72
CA GLU A 20 18.21 -5.38 -2.94
C GLU A 20 17.62 -4.17 -2.21
N LEU A 21 16.29 -4.14 -2.10
CA LEU A 21 15.56 -3.04 -1.48
C LEU A 21 15.44 -3.21 0.05
N TYR A 22 15.28 -4.45 0.51
CA TYR A 22 14.97 -4.77 1.90
C TYR A 22 15.68 -6.05 2.35
N PRO A 23 16.17 -6.14 3.59
CA PRO A 23 16.75 -7.37 4.11
C PRO A 23 15.70 -8.49 4.22
N GLU A 24 15.99 -9.68 3.69
CA GLU A 24 15.05 -10.81 3.67
C GLU A 24 14.65 -11.28 5.08
N GLU A 25 15.61 -11.36 5.99
CA GLU A 25 15.39 -11.68 7.41
C GLU A 25 14.83 -10.49 8.22
N GLY A 26 14.58 -9.36 7.55
CA GLY A 26 14.19 -8.08 8.13
C GLY A 26 15.33 -7.33 8.80
N TYR A 27 15.00 -6.09 9.17
CA TYR A 27 15.97 -5.17 9.75
C TYR A 27 16.57 -5.77 11.02
N LYS A 28 17.90 -5.92 11.02
CA LYS A 28 18.69 -6.17 12.24
C LYS A 28 18.72 -4.89 13.08
N THR A 29 17.55 -4.50 13.59
CA THR A 29 17.48 -3.45 14.59
C THR A 29 18.03 -4.00 15.91
N PRO A 30 18.57 -3.14 16.79
CA PRO A 30 18.87 -3.53 18.18
C PRO A 30 17.63 -4.05 18.93
N ASN A 31 16.42 -3.88 18.38
CA ASN A 31 15.16 -4.39 18.91
C ASN A 31 14.83 -5.85 18.52
N LYS A 32 15.55 -6.51 17.60
CA LYS A 32 15.28 -7.92 17.25
C LYS A 32 15.49 -8.86 18.44
N THR A 33 16.25 -8.39 19.43
CA THR A 33 16.53 -9.02 20.73
C THR A 33 16.19 -8.07 21.88
N LYS A 34 15.17 -7.21 21.77
CA LYS A 34 14.69 -6.45 22.94
C LYS A 34 14.00 -7.44 23.89
N HIS A 35 14.78 -7.97 24.83
CA HIS A 35 14.25 -8.63 25.99
C HIS A 35 13.68 -7.55 26.89
N PHE A 36 12.35 -7.41 26.90
CA PHE A 36 11.68 -6.69 27.98
C PHE A 36 11.97 -7.47 29.26
N TYR A 37 12.45 -6.78 30.29
CA TYR A 37 12.76 -7.41 31.57
C TYR A 37 11.46 -7.78 32.31
N ALA A 38 10.42 -6.96 32.13
CA ALA A 38 9.11 -7.16 32.73
C ALA A 38 7.96 -6.92 31.74
N ASP A 39 6.82 -7.57 31.99
CA ASP A 39 5.65 -7.47 31.12
C ASP A 39 5.06 -6.05 31.06
N TRP A 40 5.20 -5.26 32.12
CA TRP A 40 4.73 -3.88 32.15
C TRP A 40 5.51 -2.98 31.17
N GLU A 41 6.80 -3.25 30.93
CA GLU A 41 7.61 -2.50 29.97
C GLU A 41 7.11 -2.76 28.54
N ARG A 42 6.74 -4.01 28.25
CA ARG A 42 6.14 -4.40 26.97
C ARG A 42 4.80 -3.70 26.77
N LEU A 43 3.94 -3.69 27.80
CA LEU A 43 2.64 -3.01 27.74
C LEU A 43 2.78 -1.50 27.59
N LEU A 44 3.73 -0.88 28.29
CA LEU A 44 4.01 0.54 28.18
C LEU A 44 4.53 0.89 26.77
N ALA A 45 5.48 0.10 26.24
CA ALA A 45 5.98 0.29 24.88
C ALA A 45 4.88 0.12 23.82
N TYR A 46 3.97 -0.84 24.02
CA TYR A 46 2.80 -1.03 23.17
C TYR A 46 1.85 0.17 23.23
N ASN A 47 1.54 0.66 24.43
CA ASN A 47 0.67 1.81 24.63
C ASN A 47 1.21 3.08 23.95
N HIS A 48 2.53 3.26 23.93
CA HIS A 48 3.18 4.37 23.22
C HIS A 48 3.41 4.12 21.73
N GLY A 49 2.93 3.01 21.16
CA GLY A 49 3.12 2.67 19.74
C GLY A 49 4.58 2.39 19.35
N LEU A 50 5.46 2.17 20.32
CA LEU A 50 6.88 1.85 20.12
C LEU A 50 7.12 0.35 19.91
N TYR A 51 6.12 -0.48 20.21
CA TYR A 51 6.12 -1.92 20.06
C TYR A 51 4.75 -2.40 19.59
N THR A 52 4.71 -3.38 18.69
CA THR A 52 3.46 -4.03 18.27
C THR A 52 3.38 -5.41 18.91
N LEU A 53 2.28 -5.67 19.63
CA LEU A 53 2.00 -7.00 20.19
C LEU A 53 1.72 -7.97 19.04
N LYS A 54 2.29 -9.17 19.13
CA LYS A 54 2.03 -10.24 18.15
C LYS A 54 0.65 -10.82 18.39
N ASN A 55 -0.10 -11.08 17.32
CA ASN A 55 -1.19 -12.04 17.40
C ASN A 55 -0.57 -13.42 17.64
N ALA A 56 -0.92 -14.04 18.78
CA ALA A 56 -0.65 -15.45 18.97
C ALA A 56 -1.55 -16.22 18.01
N ASN A 57 -0.97 -17.00 17.10
CA ASN A 57 -1.73 -18.04 16.43
C ASN A 57 -2.22 -19.03 17.51
N ASN A 58 -3.42 -19.62 17.32
CA ASN A 58 -4.13 -20.53 18.24
C ASN A 58 -3.33 -21.76 18.75
N ASN A 59 -2.06 -21.92 18.37
CA ASN A 59 -1.22 -23.08 18.68
C ASN A 59 -0.07 -22.77 19.65
N ASN A 60 -0.13 -21.69 20.44
CA ASN A 60 0.87 -21.32 21.47
C ASN A 60 2.33 -21.21 21.00
N THR A 61 2.59 -21.32 19.70
CA THR A 61 3.90 -21.08 19.10
C THR A 61 3.93 -19.65 18.59
N ILE A 62 4.73 -18.82 19.26
CA ILE A 62 4.96 -17.43 18.86
C ILE A 62 5.86 -17.46 17.62
N ILE A 63 5.29 -17.71 16.44
CA ILE A 63 6.01 -17.67 15.18
C ILE A 63 6.19 -16.20 14.79
N ASN A 64 7.36 -15.65 15.08
CA ASN A 64 7.74 -14.24 14.84
C ASN A 64 8.00 -13.90 13.36
N ARG A 65 7.61 -14.79 12.43
CA ARG A 65 8.08 -14.74 11.04
C ARG A 65 7.49 -13.52 10.33
N ASP A 66 6.18 -13.31 10.47
CA ASP A 66 5.45 -12.39 9.61
C ASP A 66 5.69 -10.90 9.89
N LEU A 67 6.21 -10.52 11.07
CA LEU A 67 6.47 -9.11 11.40
C LEU A 67 7.86 -8.66 10.93
N HIS A 68 8.77 -9.59 10.69
CA HIS A 68 10.18 -9.30 10.45
C HIS A 68 10.77 -10.05 9.27
N SER A 69 10.06 -10.91 8.53
CA SER A 69 10.57 -11.47 7.28
C SER A 69 9.87 -10.88 6.06
N LEU A 70 10.62 -10.74 4.97
CA LEU A 70 10.12 -10.17 3.73
C LEU A 70 8.99 -11.06 3.19
N ASN A 71 7.91 -10.44 2.70
CA ASN A 71 6.84 -11.25 2.10
C ASN A 71 7.40 -11.97 0.86
N THR A 72 7.14 -13.27 0.76
CA THR A 72 7.44 -14.02 -0.47
C THR A 72 6.40 -13.74 -1.55
N GLU A 73 6.72 -13.97 -2.82
CA GLU A 73 5.77 -13.74 -3.92
C GLU A 73 4.46 -14.52 -3.72
N ASN A 74 4.55 -15.77 -3.27
CA ASN A 74 3.38 -16.60 -2.98
C ASN A 74 2.54 -16.06 -1.82
N ASP A 75 3.19 -15.53 -0.77
CA ASP A 75 2.49 -14.91 0.36
C ASP A 75 1.76 -13.64 -0.08
N ILE A 76 2.38 -12.80 -0.92
CA ILE A 76 1.73 -11.62 -1.51
C ILE A 76 0.51 -12.03 -2.33
N ARG A 77 0.67 -13.02 -3.23
CA ARG A 77 -0.43 -13.48 -4.08
C ARG A 77 -1.58 -14.05 -3.25
N ASN A 78 -1.28 -14.86 -2.23
CA ASN A 78 -2.30 -15.45 -1.36
C ASN A 78 -3.05 -14.39 -0.55
N LYS A 79 -2.32 -13.45 0.08
CA LYS A 79 -2.93 -12.35 0.84
C LYS A 79 -3.77 -11.44 -0.05
N LEU A 80 -3.29 -11.16 -1.27
CA LEU A 80 -4.01 -10.34 -2.25
C LEU A 80 -5.29 -11.03 -2.72
N ASN A 81 -5.23 -12.31 -3.07
CA ASN A 81 -6.41 -13.06 -3.49
C ASN A 81 -7.49 -13.09 -2.41
N LEU A 82 -7.10 -13.33 -1.15
CA LEU A 82 -8.04 -13.27 -0.02
C LEU A 82 -8.68 -11.89 0.15
N TYR A 83 -7.96 -10.82 -0.15
CA TYR A 83 -8.49 -9.46 -0.10
C TYR A 83 -9.47 -9.17 -1.26
N ILE A 84 -9.11 -9.61 -2.48
CA ILE A 84 -9.96 -9.49 -3.66
C ILE A 84 -11.27 -10.24 -3.45
N ASP A 85 -11.22 -11.47 -2.92
CA ASP A 85 -12.40 -12.28 -2.65
C ASP A 85 -13.35 -11.58 -1.68
N ARG A 86 -12.81 -10.98 -0.60
CA ARG A 86 -13.61 -10.21 0.36
C ARG A 86 -14.28 -8.99 -0.27
N ILE A 87 -13.53 -8.18 -1.02
CA ILE A 87 -14.10 -6.98 -1.67
C ILE A 87 -15.20 -7.36 -2.67
N ASN A 88 -14.99 -8.42 -3.45
CA ASN A 88 -15.98 -8.86 -4.43
C ASN A 88 -17.26 -9.38 -3.76
N ILE A 89 -17.17 -9.95 -2.56
CA ILE A 89 -18.33 -10.35 -1.75
C ILE A 89 -19.04 -9.13 -1.17
N ASP A 90 -18.27 -8.15 -0.66
CA ASP A 90 -18.82 -6.98 0.03
C ASP A 90 -19.59 -6.05 -0.91
N ASN A 91 -19.00 -5.66 -2.05
CA ASN A 91 -19.68 -4.86 -3.06
C ASN A 91 -19.14 -5.13 -4.48
N PRO A 92 -19.84 -5.96 -5.28
CA PRO A 92 -19.38 -6.31 -6.62
C PRO A 92 -19.39 -5.13 -7.61
N ASN A 93 -20.27 -4.15 -7.38
CA ASN A 93 -20.51 -3.00 -8.28
C ASN A 93 -19.73 -1.74 -7.87
N ASP A 94 -18.80 -1.86 -6.91
CA ASP A 94 -17.93 -0.76 -6.54
C ASP A 94 -16.98 -0.40 -7.69
N THR A 95 -17.07 0.83 -8.20
CA THR A 95 -16.23 1.36 -9.27
C THR A 95 -14.78 1.56 -8.82
N CYS A 96 -14.55 1.81 -7.54
CA CYS A 96 -13.26 2.14 -6.95
C CYS A 96 -12.49 0.91 -6.43
N LYS A 97 -13.07 -0.29 -6.51
CA LYS A 97 -12.49 -1.51 -5.92
C LYS A 97 -11.06 -1.81 -6.37
N TYR A 98 -10.76 -1.61 -7.64
CA TYR A 98 -9.44 -1.91 -8.20
C TYR A 98 -8.35 -0.98 -7.68
N LEU A 99 -8.69 0.27 -7.34
CA LEU A 99 -7.76 1.21 -6.71
C LEU A 99 -7.39 0.73 -5.30
N GLY A 100 -8.38 0.27 -4.53
CA GLY A 100 -8.12 -0.34 -3.22
C GLY A 100 -7.31 -1.64 -3.32
N ILE A 101 -7.52 -2.45 -4.36
CA ILE A 101 -6.73 -3.67 -4.63
C ILE A 101 -5.26 -3.32 -4.94
N GLU A 102 -5.02 -2.33 -5.81
CA GLU A 102 -3.65 -1.90 -6.16
C GLU A 102 -2.94 -1.21 -4.99
N GLU A 103 -3.65 -0.46 -4.15
CA GLU A 103 -3.09 0.06 -2.89
C GLU A 103 -2.61 -1.09 -2.01
N TYR A 104 -3.47 -2.07 -1.73
CA TYR A 104 -3.14 -3.19 -0.86
C TYR A 104 -1.99 -4.04 -1.43
N LYS A 105 -2.01 -4.30 -2.75
CA LYS A 105 -0.90 -4.95 -3.46
C LYS A 105 0.40 -4.18 -3.30
N CYS A 106 0.39 -2.86 -3.44
CA CYS A 106 1.56 -2.00 -3.25
C CYS A 106 2.10 -2.09 -1.80
N LEU A 107 1.21 -2.11 -0.81
CA LEU A 107 1.61 -2.26 0.60
C LEU A 107 2.29 -3.61 0.85
N LEU A 108 1.76 -4.70 0.26
CA LEU A 108 2.32 -6.04 0.39
C LEU A 108 3.69 -6.18 -0.28
N THR A 109 3.88 -5.63 -1.49
CA THR A 109 5.16 -5.69 -2.23
C THR A 109 6.25 -4.86 -1.56
N HIS A 110 5.88 -3.79 -0.86
CA HIS A 110 6.83 -3.01 -0.07
C HIS A 110 6.94 -3.45 1.39
N SER A 111 6.31 -4.58 1.76
CA SER A 111 6.40 -5.15 3.12
C SER A 111 6.08 -4.11 4.20
N PHE A 112 4.87 -3.53 4.13
CA PHE A 112 4.37 -2.51 5.06
C PHE A 112 4.48 -2.88 6.54
N HIS A 113 4.46 -4.19 6.85
CA HIS A 113 4.64 -4.73 8.18
C HIS A 113 6.03 -4.49 8.77
N MET A 114 7.05 -4.34 7.91
CA MET A 114 8.41 -4.02 8.34
C MET A 114 8.72 -2.54 8.30
N ASN A 115 8.30 -1.86 7.23
CA ASN A 115 8.64 -0.47 6.99
C ASN A 115 7.41 0.30 6.52
N THR A 116 6.54 0.62 7.47
CA THR A 116 5.28 1.33 7.24
C THR A 116 5.53 2.68 6.57
N ASN A 117 6.57 3.42 6.96
CA ASN A 117 6.85 4.75 6.41
C ASN A 117 7.20 4.71 4.92
N VAL A 118 8.11 3.82 4.51
CA VAL A 118 8.51 3.71 3.10
C VAL A 118 7.36 3.16 2.24
N SER A 119 6.63 2.16 2.75
CA SER A 119 5.46 1.62 2.04
C SER A 119 4.38 2.68 1.85
N ASN A 120 4.06 3.46 2.89
CA ASN A 120 3.07 4.52 2.80
C ASN A 120 3.49 5.58 1.78
N GLN A 121 4.75 6.01 1.76
CA GLN A 121 5.25 6.98 0.78
C GLN A 121 5.07 6.53 -0.67
N LYS A 122 5.21 5.22 -0.94
CA LYS A 122 5.07 4.66 -2.29
C LYS A 122 3.61 4.42 -2.67
N CYS A 123 2.77 4.05 -1.70
CA CYS A 123 1.41 3.58 -1.96
C CYS A 123 0.33 4.66 -1.75
N VAL A 124 0.65 5.78 -1.11
CA VAL A 124 -0.29 6.89 -0.87
C VAL A 124 -0.94 7.44 -2.15
N LYS A 125 -0.27 7.30 -3.31
CA LYS A 125 -0.85 7.66 -4.60
C LYS A 125 -2.15 6.90 -4.89
N TRP A 126 -2.18 5.59 -4.62
CA TRP A 126 -3.35 4.75 -4.88
C TRP A 126 -4.47 5.05 -3.91
N PHE A 127 -4.13 5.33 -2.65
CA PHE A 127 -5.08 5.81 -1.66
C PHE A 127 -5.73 7.14 -2.09
N ASN A 128 -4.92 8.08 -2.61
CA ASN A 128 -5.44 9.36 -3.09
C ASN A 128 -6.42 9.18 -4.26
N GLU A 129 -6.06 8.36 -5.25
CA GLU A 129 -6.96 8.01 -6.36
C GLU A 129 -8.24 7.31 -5.86
N TYR A 130 -8.12 6.41 -4.89
CA TYR A 130 -9.26 5.73 -4.29
C TYR A 130 -10.25 6.71 -3.65
N ILE A 131 -9.76 7.67 -2.86
CA ILE A 131 -10.60 8.69 -2.22
C ILE A 131 -11.24 9.62 -3.26
N GLN A 132 -10.51 10.01 -4.30
CA GLN A 132 -11.08 10.79 -5.41
C GLN A 132 -12.20 10.03 -6.12
N CYS A 133 -11.96 8.75 -6.43
CA CYS A 133 -12.97 7.89 -7.04
C CYS A 133 -14.22 7.76 -6.15
N LYS A 134 -14.06 7.61 -4.83
CA LYS A 134 -15.21 7.53 -3.91
C LYS A 134 -16.04 8.80 -3.89
N TRP A 135 -15.38 9.96 -3.96
CA TRP A 135 -16.08 11.22 -4.07
C TRP A 135 -16.82 11.35 -5.41
N ASP A 136 -16.23 10.89 -6.51
CA ASP A 136 -16.88 10.92 -7.82
C ASP A 136 -18.06 9.94 -7.91
N GLU A 137 -17.93 8.73 -7.35
CA GLU A 137 -19.03 7.77 -7.18
C GLU A 137 -20.20 8.42 -6.42
N GLN A 138 -19.90 9.12 -5.32
CA GLN A 138 -20.90 9.82 -4.54
C GLN A 138 -21.58 10.95 -5.34
N LYS A 139 -20.82 11.81 -6.04
CA LYS A 139 -21.42 12.88 -6.86
C LYS A 139 -22.36 12.34 -7.92
N LEU A 140 -21.98 11.26 -8.60
CA LEU A 140 -22.81 10.64 -9.63
C LEU A 140 -24.09 10.05 -9.04
N ASN A 141 -24.00 9.36 -7.90
CA ASN A 141 -25.16 8.76 -7.24
C ASN A 141 -26.15 9.80 -6.69
N PHE A 142 -25.66 10.93 -6.17
CA PHE A 142 -26.50 11.98 -5.59
C PHE A 142 -26.84 13.11 -6.58
N GLY A 143 -26.32 13.07 -7.81
CA GLY A 143 -26.59 14.07 -8.84
C GLY A 143 -26.00 15.45 -8.54
N TYR A 144 -24.86 15.52 -7.84
CA TYR A 144 -24.19 16.79 -7.58
C TYR A 144 -23.56 17.36 -8.85
N ASN A 145 -23.94 18.58 -9.22
CA ASN A 145 -23.38 19.32 -10.34
C ASN A 145 -23.27 20.82 -10.01
N TYR A 146 -22.60 21.58 -10.85
CA TYR A 146 -22.41 23.02 -10.72
C TYR A 146 -22.77 23.75 -12.01
N ILE A 147 -23.16 25.01 -11.90
CA ILE A 147 -23.45 25.85 -13.07
C ILE A 147 -22.13 26.36 -13.62
N GLU A 148 -21.79 25.96 -14.84
CA GLU A 148 -20.59 26.43 -15.52
C GLU A 148 -20.74 27.87 -16.03
N ASN A 149 -19.62 28.60 -16.01
CA ASN A 149 -19.57 29.93 -16.59
C ASN A 149 -19.57 29.87 -18.11
N LYS A 150 -19.98 30.97 -18.73
CA LYS A 150 -19.81 31.14 -20.18
C LYS A 150 -18.35 30.97 -20.57
N ARG A 151 -18.15 30.29 -21.68
CA ARG A 151 -16.84 30.06 -22.28
C ARG A 151 -16.03 31.36 -22.40
N HIS A 152 -14.77 31.31 -21.99
CA HIS A 152 -13.85 32.45 -22.13
C HIS A 152 -13.64 32.83 -23.60
N LYS A 153 -13.61 34.14 -23.89
CA LYS A 153 -13.42 34.68 -25.25
C LYS A 153 -12.13 34.19 -25.92
N LYS A 154 -11.08 33.92 -25.14
CA LYS A 154 -9.78 33.39 -25.60
C LYS A 154 -9.52 31.98 -25.05
N SER A 155 -10.51 31.10 -25.15
CA SER A 155 -10.35 29.69 -24.77
C SER A 155 -9.38 28.93 -25.68
N LYS A 156 -9.25 29.36 -26.94
CA LYS A 156 -8.27 28.82 -27.88
C LYS A 156 -7.03 29.73 -27.88
N ALA A 157 -5.84 29.12 -27.85
CA ALA A 157 -4.60 29.87 -27.96
C ALA A 157 -4.45 30.54 -29.34
N TYR A 158 -4.93 29.88 -30.39
CA TYR A 158 -4.91 30.35 -31.77
C TYR A 158 -6.22 30.02 -32.49
N ILE A 159 -6.63 30.81 -33.48
CA ILE A 159 -7.94 30.68 -34.13
C ILE A 159 -8.13 29.33 -34.85
N ALA A 160 -7.06 28.84 -35.49
CA ALA A 160 -7.06 27.56 -36.19
C ALA A 160 -6.74 26.37 -35.28
N ALA A 161 -6.46 26.61 -33.99
CA ALA A 161 -6.18 25.50 -33.08
C ALA A 161 -7.46 24.65 -32.90
N PRO A 162 -7.32 23.31 -32.90
CA PRO A 162 -8.43 22.44 -32.58
C PRO A 162 -8.87 22.69 -31.15
N ASP A 163 -10.16 22.49 -30.93
CA ASP A 163 -10.80 22.76 -29.65
C ASP A 163 -11.51 21.52 -29.17
N TYR A 164 -10.73 20.69 -28.51
CA TYR A 164 -11.19 19.43 -27.94
C TYR A 164 -12.27 19.72 -26.91
N GLN A 165 -13.42 19.07 -27.08
CA GLN A 165 -14.50 19.11 -26.11
C GLN A 165 -14.16 18.11 -25.01
N TYR A 166 -14.19 18.58 -23.76
CA TYR A 166 -14.05 17.75 -22.57
C TYR A 166 -15.41 17.63 -21.90
N ALA A 167 -15.71 16.43 -21.41
CA ALA A 167 -16.94 16.13 -20.69
C ALA A 167 -16.88 16.61 -19.24
#